data_AF-G4RCZ3-F1
#
_entry.id   AF-G4RCZ3-F1
#
_cell.length_a   1.000
_cell.length_b   1.000
_cell.length_c   1.000
_cell.angle_alpha   90.00
_cell.angle_beta   90.00
_cell.angle_gamma   90.00
#
_symmetry.space_group_name_H-M   'P 1'
#
loop_
_entity.id
_entity.type
_entity.pdbx_description
1 polymer ?
#
loop_
_entity_poly.entity_id
_entity_poly.type
_entity_poly.pdbx_seq_one_letter_code
_entity_poly.pdbx_strand_id
1 'polypeptide(L)'
;MSIFERYLTLWVALCIVVGIALGHWFPGAFQAVGALEIARVNLPVAVLIWLMVIPMLLKIDFAALGEVGRHWRGIGVTLFINWAVKPFSMALLGWLFIGWLFRPYLPADQIDSYIAGLIILAAAPCTAMVFVWSNLTKGEPHFTLSQVALNDAIMVVAFAPIVGLLLGLSAIIVPWGTLVLSVVLYIVIPVIVAQIIRRRLLATSGPAALAALLAKLGPVSLAALLLTLVLLFGFQGDQIVAQPLIIALLAVPILIQVYFNSGLAYVLNRVVGEQHNVAGPSALIGASNFFELAVAAAISLFGFHSGAALATVVGVLIEVPVMLSVVWIVNRSKGWYERGGRRTAPVEAKR
;
A
#
# COMPACT_ATOMS: atom_id res chain seq x y z
N MET A 1 -3.07 3.00 -22.28
CA MET A 1 -1.98 2.94 -21.29
C MET A 1 -0.91 3.93 -21.70
N SER A 2 -0.47 4.79 -20.78
CA SER A 2 0.63 5.71 -21.06
C SER A 2 1.96 4.93 -21.18
N ILE A 3 2.96 5.50 -21.86
CA ILE A 3 4.31 4.91 -21.92
C ILE A 3 4.85 4.63 -20.52
N PHE A 4 4.51 5.48 -19.56
CA PHE A 4 4.89 5.32 -18.17
C PHE A 4 4.30 4.07 -17.52
N GLU A 5 2.98 3.86 -17.61
CA GLU A 5 2.31 2.66 -17.05
C GLU A 5 2.93 1.37 -17.59
N ARG A 6 3.33 1.38 -18.86
CA ARG A 6 3.97 0.24 -19.51
C ARG A 6 5.37 -0.08 -18.95
N TYR A 7 6.11 0.95 -18.53
CA TYR A 7 7.48 0.82 -18.03
C TYR A 7 7.62 1.10 -16.53
N LEU A 8 6.51 1.14 -15.78
CA LEU A 8 6.51 1.46 -14.34
C LEU A 8 7.51 0.59 -13.57
N THR A 9 7.58 -0.71 -13.86
CA THR A 9 8.53 -1.62 -13.23
C THR A 9 9.99 -1.23 -13.47
N LEU A 10 10.32 -0.75 -14.68
CA LEU A 10 11.67 -0.27 -14.99
C LEU A 10 11.96 1.05 -14.29
N TRP A 11 10.99 1.96 -14.22
CA TRP A 11 11.13 3.22 -13.50
C TRP A 11 11.36 2.99 -12.00
N VAL A 12 10.57 2.10 -11.39
CA VAL A 12 10.75 1.72 -9.98
C VAL A 12 12.11 1.06 -9.77
N ALA A 13 12.51 0.10 -10.62
CA ALA A 13 13.82 -0.53 -10.53
C ALA A 13 14.96 0.49 -10.66
N LEU A 14 14.84 1.46 -11.58
CA LEU A 14 15.79 2.54 -11.73
C LEU A 14 15.84 3.42 -10.47
N CYS A 15 14.69 3.80 -9.90
CA CYS A 15 14.64 4.56 -8.64
C CYS A 15 15.28 3.82 -7.47
N ILE A 16 15.11 2.49 -7.39
CA ILE A 16 15.75 1.64 -6.37
C ILE A 16 17.27 1.69 -6.55
N VAL A 17 17.76 1.40 -7.76
CA VAL A 17 19.21 1.37 -8.06
C VAL A 17 19.83 2.74 -7.82
N VAL A 18 19.22 3.80 -8.34
CA VAL A 18 19.69 5.18 -8.17
C VAL A 18 19.62 5.61 -6.71
N GLY A 19 18.53 5.29 -6.01
CA GLY A 19 18.38 5.58 -4.59
C GLY A 19 19.48 4.93 -3.76
N ILE A 20 19.68 3.62 -3.90
CA ILE A 20 20.72 2.88 -3.17
C ILE A 20 22.12 3.43 -3.52
N ALA A 21 22.42 3.64 -4.80
CA ALA A 21 23.73 4.14 -5.23
C ALA A 21 24.02 5.55 -4.68
N LEU A 22 23.05 6.46 -4.77
CA LEU A 22 23.19 7.82 -4.24
C LEU A 22 23.26 7.84 -2.72
N GLY A 23 22.47 7.01 -2.04
CA GLY A 23 22.51 6.86 -0.58
C GLY A 23 23.86 6.35 -0.08
N HIS A 24 24.44 5.40 -0.80
CA HIS A 24 25.73 4.79 -0.45
C HIS A 24 26.93 5.70 -0.76
N TRP A 25 26.92 6.42 -1.90
CA TRP A 25 28.02 7.30 -2.29
C TRP A 25 27.94 8.71 -1.71
N PHE A 26 26.74 9.19 -1.39
CA PHE A 26 26.51 10.52 -0.82
C PHE A 26 25.68 10.46 0.50
N PRO A 27 26.07 9.64 1.49
CA PRO A 27 25.29 9.44 2.70
C PRO A 27 25.05 10.75 3.48
N GLY A 28 26.03 11.66 3.49
CA GLY A 28 25.89 12.97 4.14
C GLY A 28 24.78 13.85 3.57
N ALA A 29 24.51 13.77 2.25
CA ALA A 29 23.42 14.52 1.63
C ALA A 29 22.06 13.98 2.05
N PHE A 30 21.90 12.65 2.07
CA PHE A 30 20.66 12.01 2.55
C PHE A 30 20.47 12.21 4.04
N GLN A 31 21.52 12.20 4.85
CA GLN A 31 21.42 12.54 6.28
C GLN A 31 20.98 14.00 6.50
N ALA A 32 21.49 14.94 5.70
CA ALA A 32 21.05 16.34 5.78
C ALA A 32 19.56 16.50 5.42
N VAL A 33 19.09 15.83 4.36
CA VAL A 33 17.67 15.80 3.99
C VAL A 33 16.83 15.06 5.05
N GLY A 34 17.37 14.00 5.64
CA GLY A 34 16.80 13.23 6.74
C GLY A 34 16.58 14.09 7.99
N ALA A 35 17.55 14.95 8.31
CA ALA A 35 17.55 15.85 9.45
C ALA A 35 16.58 17.04 9.33
N LEU A 36 16.00 17.28 8.14
CA LEU A 36 14.90 18.24 7.96
C LEU A 36 13.60 17.67 8.53
N GLU A 37 13.54 17.54 9.84
CA GLU A 37 12.38 17.00 10.56
C GLU A 37 11.82 17.95 11.62
N ILE A 38 10.51 17.88 11.82
CA ILE A 38 9.80 18.52 12.94
C ILE A 38 9.01 17.42 13.65
N ALA A 39 9.20 17.26 14.96
CA ALA A 39 8.52 16.23 15.75
C ALA A 39 8.65 14.80 15.16
N ARG A 40 9.85 14.44 14.67
CA ARG A 40 10.19 13.16 14.00
C ARG A 40 9.48 12.92 12.66
N VAL A 41 8.91 13.97 12.07
CA VAL A 41 8.33 13.94 10.73
C VAL A 41 9.34 14.55 9.77
N ASN A 42 9.83 13.76 8.83
CA ASN A 42 10.68 14.25 7.76
C ASN A 42 9.87 15.13 6.78
N LEU A 43 10.15 16.44 6.76
CA LEU A 43 9.39 17.41 5.98
C LEU A 43 9.48 17.16 4.46
N PRO A 44 10.66 16.90 3.86
CA PRO A 44 10.75 16.55 2.44
C PRO A 44 9.86 15.37 2.06
N VAL A 45 9.92 14.28 2.82
CA VAL A 45 9.08 13.09 2.57
C VAL A 45 7.61 13.42 2.75
N ALA A 46 7.24 14.18 3.79
CA ALA A 46 5.85 14.57 4.02
C ALA A 46 5.26 15.38 2.86
N VAL A 47 6.01 16.35 2.34
CA VAL A 47 5.60 17.15 1.17
C VAL A 47 5.41 16.26 -0.06
N LEU A 48 6.33 15.32 -0.31
CA LEU A 48 6.21 14.42 -1.46
C LEU A 48 5.02 13.47 -1.33
N ILE A 49 4.78 12.93 -0.13
CA ILE A 49 3.59 12.13 0.15
C ILE A 49 2.33 12.96 -0.09
N TRP A 50 2.28 14.22 0.32
CA TRP A 50 1.12 15.08 0.06
C TRP A 50 0.91 15.35 -1.43
N LEU A 51 1.98 15.69 -2.15
CA LEU A 51 1.95 15.89 -3.61
C LEU A 51 1.49 14.64 -4.36
N MET A 52 1.79 13.46 -3.81
CA MET A 52 1.36 12.18 -4.36
C MET A 52 -0.08 11.84 -4.02
N VAL A 53 -0.48 11.98 -2.75
CA VAL A 53 -1.76 11.49 -2.20
C VAL A 53 -2.92 12.42 -2.52
N ILE A 54 -2.75 13.74 -2.43
CA ILE A 54 -3.85 14.71 -2.67
C ILE A 54 -4.48 14.51 -4.06
N PRO A 55 -3.72 14.40 -5.16
CA PRO A 55 -4.29 14.15 -6.49
C PRO A 55 -5.11 12.86 -6.59
N MET A 56 -4.74 11.84 -5.83
CA MET A 56 -5.47 10.58 -5.81
C MET A 56 -6.77 10.71 -5.03
N LEU A 57 -6.72 11.33 -3.85
CA LEU A 57 -7.91 11.59 -3.02
C LEU A 57 -8.91 12.53 -3.71
N LEU A 58 -8.46 13.40 -4.63
CA LEU A 58 -9.34 14.22 -5.48
C LEU A 58 -10.21 13.39 -6.43
N LYS A 59 -9.76 12.19 -6.82
CA LYS A 59 -10.54 11.26 -7.65
C LYS A 59 -11.66 10.59 -6.86
N ILE A 60 -11.55 10.55 -5.53
CA ILE A 60 -12.51 9.88 -4.67
C ILE A 60 -13.74 10.75 -4.52
N ASP A 61 -14.87 10.20 -4.96
CA ASP A 61 -16.18 10.78 -4.73
C ASP A 61 -16.90 10.04 -3.61
N PHE A 62 -16.89 10.61 -2.41
CA PHE A 62 -17.64 10.07 -1.28
C PHE A 62 -19.16 10.08 -1.50
N ALA A 63 -19.68 10.94 -2.39
CA ALA A 63 -21.09 10.90 -2.76
C ALA A 63 -21.42 9.71 -3.67
N ALA A 64 -20.43 9.21 -4.42
CA ALA A 64 -20.56 8.03 -5.27
C ALA A 64 -20.36 6.69 -4.52
N LEU A 65 -20.06 6.73 -3.22
CA LEU A 65 -20.02 5.51 -2.37
C LEU A 65 -21.38 4.78 -2.34
N GLY A 66 -22.48 5.42 -2.76
CA GLY A 66 -23.76 4.73 -2.98
C GLY A 66 -23.68 3.60 -4.02
N GLU A 67 -22.73 3.64 -4.95
CA GLU A 67 -22.53 2.59 -5.97
C GLU A 67 -21.80 1.34 -5.44
N VAL A 68 -21.27 1.39 -4.21
CA VAL A 68 -20.62 0.25 -3.51
C VAL A 68 -21.54 -0.97 -3.48
N GLY A 69 -22.86 -0.77 -3.44
CA GLY A 69 -23.85 -1.85 -3.46
C GLY A 69 -23.75 -2.76 -4.70
N ARG A 70 -23.27 -2.26 -5.85
CA ARG A 70 -23.24 -3.03 -7.11
C ARG A 70 -22.23 -4.18 -7.08
N HIS A 71 -21.14 -4.04 -6.32
CA HIS A 71 -20.06 -5.02 -6.20
C HIS A 71 -19.79 -5.39 -4.73
N TRP A 72 -20.84 -5.40 -3.91
CA TRP A 72 -20.71 -5.53 -2.46
C TRP A 72 -20.00 -6.82 -2.01
N ARG A 73 -20.12 -7.92 -2.77
CA ARG A 73 -19.47 -9.19 -2.39
C ARG A 73 -17.95 -9.08 -2.58
N GLY A 74 -17.52 -8.56 -3.74
CA GLY A 74 -16.10 -8.29 -3.98
C GLY A 74 -15.52 -7.25 -3.01
N ILE A 75 -16.29 -6.22 -2.68
CA ILE A 75 -15.88 -5.21 -1.71
C ILE A 75 -15.73 -5.82 -0.31
N GLY A 76 -16.72 -6.61 0.12
CA GLY A 76 -16.69 -7.31 1.39
C GLY A 76 -15.50 -8.25 1.52
N VAL A 77 -15.19 -9.04 0.49
CA VAL A 77 -13.99 -9.90 0.46
C VAL A 77 -12.72 -9.07 0.61
N THR A 78 -12.58 -8.00 -0.17
CA THR A 78 -11.38 -7.16 -0.13
C THR A 78 -11.18 -6.49 1.23
N LEU A 79 -12.26 -5.97 1.83
CA LEU A 79 -12.20 -5.36 3.17
C LEU A 79 -11.86 -6.38 4.25
N PHE A 80 -12.46 -7.57 4.20
CA PHE A 80 -12.14 -8.65 5.12
C PHE A 80 -10.65 -9.00 5.04
N ILE A 81 -10.11 -9.11 3.83
CA ILE A 81 -8.68 -9.40 3.64
C ILE A 81 -7.82 -8.25 4.16
N ASN A 82 -8.13 -7.00 3.80
CA ASN A 82 -7.33 -5.83 4.17
C ASN A 82 -7.28 -5.56 5.66
N TRP A 83 -8.40 -5.74 6.36
CA TRP A 83 -8.53 -5.28 7.75
C TRP A 83 -8.52 -6.41 8.77
N ALA A 84 -8.96 -7.62 8.40
CA ALA A 84 -9.02 -8.76 9.33
C ALA A 84 -7.94 -9.82 9.06
N VAL A 85 -7.60 -10.09 7.79
CA VAL A 85 -6.64 -11.16 7.48
C VAL A 85 -5.21 -10.64 7.37
N LYS A 86 -4.97 -9.62 6.55
CA LYS A 86 -3.63 -9.15 6.20
C LYS A 86 -2.83 -8.65 7.42
N PRO A 87 -3.33 -7.76 8.29
CA PRO A 87 -2.53 -7.27 9.41
C PRO A 87 -2.23 -8.37 10.43
N PHE A 88 -3.21 -9.22 10.72
CA PHE A 88 -3.11 -10.30 11.71
C PHE A 88 -2.25 -11.47 11.21
N SER A 89 -2.39 -11.85 9.94
CA SER A 89 -1.50 -12.84 9.32
C SER A 89 -0.07 -12.33 9.29
N MET A 90 0.18 -11.03 9.07
CA MET A 90 1.55 -10.50 9.15
C MET A 90 2.10 -10.55 10.56
N ALA A 91 1.30 -10.20 11.57
CA ALA A 91 1.74 -10.29 12.96
C ALA A 91 2.12 -11.74 13.32
N LEU A 92 1.33 -12.72 12.89
CA LEU A 92 1.63 -14.14 13.05
C LEU A 92 2.91 -14.56 12.31
N LEU A 93 3.07 -14.13 11.04
CA LEU A 93 4.25 -14.44 10.24
C LEU A 93 5.51 -13.76 10.79
N GLY A 94 5.40 -12.51 11.25
CA GLY A 94 6.48 -11.78 11.92
C GLY A 94 6.91 -12.49 13.19
N TRP A 95 5.97 -12.87 14.05
CA TRP A 95 6.27 -13.64 15.25
C TRP A 95 6.94 -14.99 14.93
N LEU A 96 6.40 -15.75 13.97
CA LEU A 96 6.90 -17.07 13.61
C LEU A 96 8.29 -17.01 12.94
N PHE A 97 8.42 -16.19 11.90
CA PHE A 97 9.65 -16.13 11.10
C PHE A 97 10.71 -15.27 11.77
N ILE A 98 10.39 -14.06 12.22
CA ILE A 98 11.38 -13.12 12.78
C ILE A 98 11.61 -13.38 14.27
N GLY A 99 10.52 -13.58 15.04
CA GLY A 99 10.58 -13.75 16.49
C GLY A 99 11.05 -15.14 16.96
N TRP A 100 10.93 -16.17 16.11
CA TRP A 100 11.25 -17.54 16.49
C TRP A 100 12.23 -18.23 15.52
N LEU A 101 11.85 -18.42 14.26
CA LEU A 101 12.63 -19.25 13.31
C LEU A 101 13.96 -18.61 12.90
N PHE A 102 13.95 -17.32 12.57
CA PHE A 102 15.12 -16.57 12.09
C PHE A 102 15.82 -15.76 13.19
N ARG A 103 15.29 -15.80 14.42
CA ARG A 103 15.86 -15.12 15.57
C ARG A 103 17.37 -15.30 15.75
N PRO A 104 17.97 -16.50 15.56
CA PRO A 104 19.41 -16.68 15.69
C PRO A 104 20.26 -15.95 14.63
N TYR A 105 19.64 -15.57 13.50
CA TYR A 105 20.30 -14.93 12.35
C TYR A 105 20.06 -13.42 12.31
N LEU A 106 19.31 -12.87 13.26
CA LEU A 106 18.91 -11.47 13.31
C LEU A 106 19.54 -10.76 14.52
N PRO A 107 19.88 -9.46 14.40
CA PRO A 107 20.30 -8.65 15.54
C PRO A 107 19.23 -8.65 16.63
N ALA A 108 19.60 -9.09 17.84
CA ALA A 108 18.66 -9.32 18.94
C ALA A 108 17.92 -8.04 19.38
N ASP A 109 18.56 -6.89 19.24
CA ASP A 109 18.03 -5.55 19.54
C ASP A 109 17.02 -5.04 18.49
N GLN A 110 16.98 -5.66 17.30
CA GLN A 110 16.14 -5.20 16.19
C GLN A 110 14.96 -6.12 15.87
N ILE A 111 14.86 -7.30 16.49
CA ILE A 111 13.78 -8.28 16.24
C ILE A 111 12.41 -7.63 16.33
N ASP A 112 12.14 -6.93 17.44
CA ASP A 112 10.86 -6.28 17.67
C ASP A 112 10.60 -5.17 16.64
N SER A 113 11.66 -4.45 16.25
CA SER A 113 11.59 -3.41 15.22
C SER A 113 11.24 -3.99 13.85
N TYR A 114 11.86 -5.12 13.45
CA TYR A 114 11.53 -5.82 12.21
C TYR A 114 10.07 -6.28 12.21
N ILE A 115 9.59 -6.88 13.30
CA ILE A 115 8.18 -7.30 13.45
C ILE A 115 7.25 -6.10 13.34
N ALA A 116 7.57 -4.98 14.02
CA ALA A 116 6.79 -3.76 13.94
C ALA A 116 6.70 -3.21 12.51
N GLY A 117 7.81 -3.18 11.77
CA GLY A 117 7.85 -2.75 10.37
C GLY A 117 6.98 -3.62 9.47
N LEU A 118 7.02 -4.94 9.65
CA LEU A 118 6.15 -5.87 8.91
C LEU A 118 4.67 -5.62 9.22
N ILE A 119 4.30 -5.42 10.49
CA ILE A 119 2.93 -5.12 10.90
C ILE A 119 2.46 -3.78 10.30
N ILE A 120 3.28 -2.73 10.37
CA ILE A 120 2.94 -1.41 9.81
C ILE A 120 2.76 -1.50 8.30
N LEU A 121 3.65 -2.22 7.60
CA LEU A 121 3.53 -2.48 6.16
C LEU A 121 2.20 -3.16 5.83
N ALA A 122 1.84 -4.22 6.55
CA ALA A 122 0.63 -4.98 6.31
C ALA A 122 -0.65 -4.29 6.81
N ALA A 123 -0.58 -3.31 7.71
CA ALA A 123 -1.75 -2.56 8.14
C ALA A 123 -2.16 -1.45 7.15
N ALA A 124 -1.25 -1.05 6.25
CA ALA A 124 -1.47 0.04 5.31
C ALA A 124 -1.99 -0.48 3.94
N PRO A 125 -3.29 -0.37 3.61
CA PRO A 125 -3.83 -0.80 2.32
C PRO A 125 -3.38 0.12 1.19
N CYS A 126 -2.94 -0.45 0.05
CA CYS A 126 -2.51 0.33 -1.11
C CYS A 126 -3.65 1.13 -1.76
N THR A 127 -3.31 2.33 -2.26
CA THR A 127 -4.26 3.33 -2.75
C THR A 127 -3.98 3.74 -4.20
N ALA A 128 -2.69 3.89 -4.57
CA ALA A 128 -2.27 4.32 -5.91
C ALA A 128 -2.09 3.14 -6.89
N MET A 129 -1.25 2.17 -6.52
CA MET A 129 -0.77 1.13 -7.44
C MET A 129 -1.88 0.14 -7.81
N VAL A 130 -2.94 0.07 -7.01
CA VAL A 130 -4.13 -0.75 -7.27
C VAL A 130 -4.83 -0.46 -8.59
N PHE A 131 -4.77 0.77 -9.11
CA PHE A 131 -5.30 1.08 -10.44
C PHE A 131 -4.46 0.43 -11.55
N VAL A 132 -3.15 0.34 -11.37
CA VAL A 132 -2.25 -0.35 -12.30
C VAL A 132 -2.55 -1.85 -12.27
N TRP A 133 -2.66 -2.44 -11.09
CA TRP A 133 -3.01 -3.85 -10.91
C TRP A 133 -4.38 -4.19 -11.51
N SER A 134 -5.36 -3.32 -11.29
CA SER A 134 -6.69 -3.47 -11.88
C SER A 134 -6.62 -3.42 -13.41
N ASN A 135 -5.93 -2.43 -13.99
CA ASN A 135 -5.77 -2.34 -15.44
C ASN A 135 -5.07 -3.57 -16.04
N LEU A 136 -4.01 -4.07 -15.39
CA LEU A 136 -3.28 -5.26 -15.86
C LEU A 136 -4.10 -6.56 -15.76
N THR A 137 -5.09 -6.61 -14.86
CA THR A 137 -6.03 -7.73 -14.74
C THR A 137 -7.33 -7.53 -15.52
N LYS A 138 -7.43 -6.46 -16.32
CA LYS A 138 -8.66 -6.04 -17.05
C LYS A 138 -9.85 -5.89 -16.10
N GLY A 139 -9.56 -5.27 -14.96
CA GLY A 139 -10.46 -5.06 -13.85
C GLY A 139 -11.56 -4.05 -14.13
N GLU A 140 -12.63 -4.14 -13.35
CA GLU A 140 -13.73 -3.19 -13.38
C GLU A 140 -13.32 -1.85 -12.71
N PRO A 141 -13.28 -0.72 -13.45
CA PRO A 141 -12.82 0.55 -12.91
C PRO A 141 -13.69 1.09 -11.78
N HIS A 142 -15.02 0.92 -11.85
CA HIS A 142 -15.93 1.40 -10.81
C HIS A 142 -15.69 0.65 -9.49
N PHE A 143 -15.53 -0.68 -9.55
CA PHE A 143 -15.16 -1.49 -8.38
C PHE A 143 -13.87 -1.00 -7.75
N THR A 144 -12.83 -0.79 -8.56
CA THR A 144 -11.50 -0.36 -8.09
C THR A 144 -11.58 1.01 -7.40
N LEU A 145 -12.28 1.97 -8.01
CA LEU A 145 -12.45 3.31 -7.48
C LEU A 145 -13.22 3.29 -6.15
N SER A 146 -14.35 2.57 -6.09
CA SER A 146 -15.15 2.43 -4.87
C SER A 146 -14.37 1.73 -3.75
N GLN A 147 -13.58 0.71 -4.08
CA GLN A 147 -12.76 -0.01 -3.12
C GLN A 147 -11.65 0.86 -2.52
N VAL A 148 -10.96 1.65 -3.36
CA VAL A 148 -9.95 2.62 -2.89
C VAL A 148 -10.59 3.64 -1.95
N ALA A 149 -11.70 4.24 -2.38
CA ALA A 149 -12.44 5.22 -1.59
C ALA A 149 -12.82 4.69 -0.20
N LEU A 150 -13.32 3.46 -0.15
CA LEU A 150 -13.74 2.82 1.10
C LEU A 150 -12.56 2.41 1.97
N ASN A 151 -11.47 1.90 1.38
CA ASN A 151 -10.24 1.61 2.11
C ASN A 151 -9.67 2.88 2.74
N ASP A 152 -9.59 3.99 2.01
CA ASP A 152 -9.07 5.26 2.53
C ASP A 152 -9.93 5.81 3.66
N ALA A 153 -11.25 5.71 3.54
CA ALA A 153 -12.19 6.10 4.59
C ALA A 153 -11.96 5.28 5.87
N ILE A 154 -11.86 3.96 5.74
CA ILE A 154 -11.64 3.06 6.88
C ILE A 154 -10.24 3.29 7.47
N MET A 155 -9.24 3.57 6.64
CA MET A 155 -7.86 3.77 7.08
C MET A 155 -7.72 4.94 8.06
N VAL A 156 -8.50 6.02 7.90
CA VAL A 156 -8.52 7.16 8.84
C VAL A 156 -8.82 6.71 10.28
N VAL A 157 -9.71 5.72 10.45
CA VAL A 157 -10.19 5.29 11.77
C VAL A 157 -9.58 3.98 12.24
N ALA A 158 -9.24 3.06 11.34
CA ALA A 158 -8.85 1.69 11.67
C ALA A 158 -7.33 1.50 11.72
N PHE A 159 -6.55 2.28 10.97
CA PHE A 159 -5.09 2.09 10.88
C PHE A 159 -4.40 2.19 12.23
N ALA A 160 -4.54 3.32 12.95
CA ALA A 160 -3.88 3.50 14.24
C ALA A 160 -4.33 2.48 15.29
N PRO A 161 -5.65 2.20 15.47
CA PRO A 161 -6.08 1.19 16.43
C PRO A 161 -5.57 -0.22 16.11
N ILE A 162 -5.58 -0.65 14.86
CA ILE A 162 -5.10 -1.99 14.47
C ILE A 162 -3.59 -2.10 14.67
N VAL A 163 -2.82 -1.10 14.24
CA VAL A 163 -1.36 -1.06 14.47
C VAL A 163 -1.07 -1.06 15.96
N GLY A 164 -1.73 -0.19 16.75
CA GLY A 164 -1.55 -0.13 18.19
C GLY A 164 -1.89 -1.45 18.90
N LEU A 165 -2.98 -2.11 18.50
CA LEU A 165 -3.36 -3.43 19.01
C LEU A 165 -2.30 -4.48 18.69
N LEU A 166 -1.89 -4.60 17.42
CA LEU A 166 -0.97 -5.65 16.98
C LEU A 166 0.45 -5.47 17.54
N LEU A 167 0.92 -4.21 17.65
CA LEU A 167 2.18 -3.90 18.32
C LEU A 167 2.09 -4.20 19.83
N GLY A 168 0.97 -3.85 20.48
CA GLY A 168 0.74 -4.15 21.89
C GLY A 168 0.69 -5.66 22.18
N LEU A 169 0.06 -6.44 21.31
CA LEU A 169 0.06 -7.92 21.38
C LEU A 169 1.46 -8.51 21.20
N SER A 170 2.35 -7.79 20.51
CA SER A 170 3.75 -8.17 20.32
C SER A 170 4.66 -7.66 21.45
N ALA A 171 4.10 -7.10 22.53
CA ALA A 171 4.81 -6.47 23.64
C ALA A 171 5.72 -5.28 23.24
N ILE A 172 5.42 -4.63 22.11
CA ILE A 172 6.16 -3.48 21.60
C ILE A 172 5.50 -2.21 22.13
N ILE A 173 6.29 -1.34 22.77
CA ILE A 173 5.79 -0.07 23.31
C ILE A 173 5.28 0.79 22.15
N VAL A 174 3.99 1.15 22.20
CA VAL A 174 3.33 1.95 21.16
C VAL A 174 3.46 3.44 21.48
N PRO A 175 4.20 4.24 20.68
CA PRO A 175 4.26 5.68 20.89
C PRO A 175 3.01 6.34 20.29
N TRP A 176 1.90 6.29 21.02
CA TRP A 176 0.58 6.77 20.57
C TRP A 176 0.60 8.21 20.06
N GLY A 177 1.35 9.11 20.70
CA GLY A 177 1.48 10.49 20.24
C GLY A 177 2.01 10.59 18.81
N THR A 178 3.08 9.85 18.51
CA THR A 178 3.68 9.79 17.17
C THR A 178 2.79 9.05 16.17
N LEU A 179 2.16 7.94 16.58
CA LEU A 179 1.26 7.18 15.71
C LEU A 179 0.04 8.02 15.29
N VAL A 180 -0.59 8.70 16.24
CA VAL A 180 -1.72 9.61 15.97
C VAL A 180 -1.26 10.78 15.11
N LEU A 181 -0.10 11.37 15.38
CA LEU A 181 0.48 12.44 14.56
C LEU A 181 0.68 11.98 13.11
N SER A 182 1.23 10.77 12.89
CA SER A 182 1.41 10.20 11.55
C SER A 182 0.08 10.00 10.83
N VAL A 183 -0.97 9.50 11.50
CA VAL A 183 -2.31 9.36 10.90
C VAL A 183 -2.90 10.72 10.55
N VAL A 184 -2.82 11.70 11.45
CA VAL A 184 -3.35 13.03 11.21
C VAL A 184 -2.62 13.66 10.02
N LEU A 185 -1.30 13.60 10.00
CA LEU A 185 -0.48 14.26 8.99
C LEU A 185 -0.56 13.59 7.61
N TYR A 186 -0.45 12.26 7.55
CA TYR A 186 -0.34 11.55 6.27
C TYR A 186 -1.69 11.08 5.71
N ILE A 187 -2.76 11.10 6.53
CA ILE A 187 -4.09 10.63 6.12
C ILE A 187 -5.13 11.72 6.29
N VAL A 188 -5.38 12.18 7.52
CA VAL A 188 -6.52 13.09 7.82
C VAL A 188 -6.39 14.42 7.09
N ILE A 189 -5.23 15.09 7.18
CA ILE A 189 -5.03 16.39 6.55
C ILE A 189 -5.13 16.29 5.01
N PRO A 190 -4.43 15.36 4.32
CA PRO A 190 -4.60 15.18 2.88
C PRO A 190 -6.04 14.92 2.45
N VAL A 191 -6.81 14.12 3.21
CA VAL A 191 -8.23 13.87 2.95
C VAL A 191 -9.04 15.16 3.06
N ILE A 192 -8.87 15.93 4.14
CA ILE A 192 -9.58 17.20 4.32
C ILE A 192 -9.26 18.16 3.17
N VAL A 193 -7.97 18.34 2.85
CA VAL A 193 -7.52 19.24 1.79
C VAL A 193 -8.09 18.82 0.44
N ALA A 194 -7.98 17.55 0.07
CA ALA A 194 -8.51 17.03 -1.19
C ALA A 194 -10.03 17.23 -1.28
N GLN A 195 -10.78 16.94 -0.21
CA GLN A 195 -12.23 17.08 -0.22
C GLN A 195 -12.69 18.55 -0.26
N ILE A 196 -11.96 19.48 0.38
CA ILE A 196 -12.24 20.91 0.26
C ILE A 196 -12.01 21.38 -1.18
N ILE A 197 -10.87 21.02 -1.79
CA ILE A 197 -10.55 21.39 -3.18
C ILE A 197 -11.61 20.83 -4.13
N ARG A 198 -11.93 19.54 -4.00
CA ARG A 198 -12.94 18.87 -4.83
C ARG A 198 -14.30 19.54 -4.74
N ARG A 199 -14.80 19.77 -3.52
CA ARG A 199 -16.13 20.38 -3.30
C ARG A 199 -16.19 21.79 -3.89
N ARG A 200 -15.16 22.62 -3.67
CA ARG A 200 -15.10 23.97 -4.23
C ARG A 200 -15.11 23.95 -5.75
N LEU A 201 -14.26 23.11 -6.35
CA LEU A 201 -14.11 23.06 -7.80
C LEU A 201 -15.37 22.55 -8.51
N LEU A 202 -16.05 21.55 -7.92
CA LEU A 202 -17.32 21.06 -8.45
C LEU A 202 -18.44 22.10 -8.31
N ALA A 203 -18.48 22.84 -7.20
CA ALA A 203 -19.48 23.89 -6.97
C ALA A 203 -19.29 25.09 -7.90
N THR A 204 -18.04 25.47 -8.23
CA THR A 204 -17.75 26.67 -9.03
C THR A 204 -17.63 26.40 -10.52
N SER A 205 -17.10 25.24 -10.91
CA SER A 205 -16.58 25.01 -12.27
C SER A 205 -16.94 23.64 -12.84
N GLY A 206 -17.65 22.81 -12.06
CA GLY A 206 -18.19 21.53 -12.50
C GLY A 206 -17.16 20.41 -12.74
N PRO A 207 -17.62 19.22 -13.21
CA PRO A 207 -16.78 18.03 -13.36
C PRO A 207 -15.62 18.18 -14.36
N ALA A 208 -15.81 18.97 -15.42
CA ALA A 208 -14.78 19.20 -16.43
C ALA A 208 -13.54 19.90 -15.86
N ALA A 209 -13.74 20.85 -14.94
CA ALA A 209 -12.63 21.53 -14.27
C ALA A 209 -11.85 20.59 -13.35
N LEU A 210 -12.54 19.69 -12.65
CA LEU A 210 -11.90 18.64 -11.86
C LEU A 210 -11.08 17.69 -12.74
N ALA A 211 -11.62 17.27 -13.87
CA ALA A 211 -10.88 16.44 -14.83
C ALA A 211 -9.62 17.15 -15.36
N ALA A 212 -9.71 18.44 -15.69
CA ALA A 212 -8.57 19.23 -16.13
C ALA A 212 -7.49 19.40 -15.04
N LEU A 213 -7.90 19.61 -13.78
CA LEU A 213 -6.97 19.67 -12.64
C LEU A 213 -6.27 18.31 -12.43
N LEU A 214 -7.03 17.22 -12.45
CA LEU A 214 -6.49 15.87 -12.31
C LEU A 214 -5.49 15.52 -13.43
N ALA A 215 -5.75 15.94 -14.66
CA ALA A 215 -4.83 15.76 -15.79
C ALA A 215 -3.50 16.51 -15.58
N LYS A 216 -3.53 17.70 -14.97
CA LYS A 216 -2.33 18.47 -14.61
C LYS A 216 -1.58 17.89 -13.41
N LEU A 217 -2.30 17.41 -12.40
CA LEU A 217 -1.71 16.86 -11.18
C LEU A 217 -1.16 15.43 -11.35
N GLY A 218 -1.65 14.67 -12.33
CA GLY A 218 -1.20 13.30 -12.60
C GLY A 218 0.32 13.16 -12.74
N PRO A 219 0.98 13.90 -13.64
CA PRO A 219 2.43 13.88 -13.78
C PRO A 219 3.19 14.31 -12.52
N VAL A 220 2.63 15.26 -11.75
CA VAL A 220 3.25 15.74 -10.49
C VAL A 220 3.20 14.67 -9.41
N SER A 221 2.04 14.03 -9.22
CA SER A 221 1.88 12.91 -8.29
C SER A 221 2.86 11.79 -8.61
N LEU A 222 3.07 11.54 -9.90
CA LEU A 222 4.00 10.53 -10.38
C LEU A 222 5.46 10.88 -10.15
N ALA A 223 5.86 12.13 -10.42
CA ALA A 223 7.20 12.58 -10.12
C ALA A 223 7.47 12.53 -8.60
N ALA A 224 6.49 12.91 -7.78
CA ALA A 224 6.57 12.84 -6.33
C ALA A 224 6.72 11.40 -5.83
N LEU A 225 5.98 10.44 -6.40
CA LEU A 225 6.13 9.01 -6.15
C LEU A 225 7.56 8.53 -6.41
N LEU A 226 8.09 8.79 -7.61
CA LEU A 226 9.44 8.34 -8.00
C LEU A 226 10.52 9.00 -7.14
N LEU A 227 10.39 10.29 -6.85
CA LEU A 227 11.32 11.00 -5.99
C LEU A 227 11.27 10.49 -4.55
N THR A 228 10.07 10.15 -4.05
CA THR A 228 9.90 9.50 -2.74
C THR A 228 10.64 8.17 -2.73
N LEU A 229 10.48 7.33 -3.75
CA LEU A 229 11.21 6.07 -3.85
C LEU A 229 12.74 6.29 -3.82
N VAL A 230 13.27 7.21 -4.61
CA VAL A 230 14.71 7.54 -4.58
C VAL A 230 15.16 7.97 -3.19
N LEU A 231 14.38 8.82 -2.50
CA LEU A 231 14.69 9.25 -1.14
C LEU A 231 14.65 8.10 -0.13
N LEU A 232 13.59 7.28 -0.15
CA LEU A 232 13.43 6.17 0.79
C LEU A 232 14.55 5.13 0.65
N PHE A 233 14.89 4.76 -0.59
CA PHE A 233 16.00 3.84 -0.86
C PHE A 233 17.36 4.48 -0.60
N GLY A 234 17.51 5.79 -0.79
CA GLY A 234 18.73 6.50 -0.44
C GLY A 234 18.95 6.64 1.06
N PHE A 235 17.90 6.84 1.85
CA PHE A 235 18.02 6.80 3.32
C PHE A 235 18.44 5.43 3.85
N GLN A 236 18.11 4.35 3.13
CA GLN A 236 18.45 2.97 3.50
C GLN A 236 19.62 2.39 2.70
N GLY A 237 20.30 3.17 1.87
CA GLY A 237 21.29 2.67 0.91
C GLY A 237 22.39 1.84 1.57
N ASP A 238 22.97 2.37 2.65
CA ASP A 238 24.02 1.67 3.42
C ASP A 238 23.50 0.42 4.12
N GLN A 239 22.31 0.46 4.72
CA GLN A 239 21.72 -0.73 5.36
C GLN A 239 21.45 -1.83 4.34
N ILE A 240 20.95 -1.47 3.15
CA ILE A 240 20.62 -2.41 2.09
C ILE A 240 21.87 -3.14 1.59
N VAL A 241 22.97 -2.42 1.38
CA VAL A 241 24.24 -2.99 0.93
C VAL A 241 24.90 -3.84 2.03
N ALA A 242 24.82 -3.40 3.29
CA ALA A 242 25.47 -4.07 4.41
C ALA A 242 24.75 -5.35 4.89
N GLN A 243 23.43 -5.46 4.68
CA GLN A 243 22.60 -6.50 5.31
C GLN A 243 21.77 -7.36 4.33
N PRO A 244 22.38 -7.94 3.27
CA PRO A 244 21.63 -8.71 2.26
C PRO A 244 20.93 -9.95 2.84
N LEU A 245 21.53 -10.60 3.84
CA LEU A 245 20.91 -11.76 4.52
C LEU A 245 19.62 -11.36 5.24
N ILE A 246 19.62 -10.23 5.94
CA ILE A 246 18.44 -9.74 6.67
C ILE A 246 17.31 -9.42 5.69
N ILE A 247 17.63 -8.81 4.55
CA ILE A 247 16.65 -8.56 3.48
C ILE A 247 16.03 -9.88 2.99
N ALA A 248 16.85 -10.90 2.73
CA ALA A 248 16.35 -12.20 2.30
C ALA A 248 15.44 -12.85 3.35
N LEU A 249 15.80 -12.76 4.64
CA LEU A 249 14.99 -13.28 5.75
C LEU A 249 13.65 -12.54 5.89
N LEU A 250 13.65 -11.21 5.74
CA LEU A 250 12.43 -10.38 5.76
C LEU A 250 11.55 -10.62 4.53
N ALA A 251 12.15 -10.93 3.38
CA ALA A 251 11.41 -11.24 2.16
C ALA A 251 10.53 -12.49 2.29
N VAL A 252 10.94 -13.49 3.08
CA VAL A 252 10.19 -14.74 3.25
C VAL A 252 8.76 -14.53 3.77
N PRO A 253 8.52 -13.91 4.95
CA PRO A 253 7.16 -13.67 5.42
C PRO A 253 6.37 -12.75 4.49
N ILE A 254 7.01 -11.77 3.85
CA ILE A 254 6.36 -10.87 2.87
C ILE A 254 5.86 -11.67 1.66
N LEU A 255 6.70 -12.54 1.09
CA LEU A 255 6.33 -13.40 -0.04
C LEU A 255 5.15 -14.30 0.30
N ILE A 256 5.24 -15.00 1.43
CA ILE A 256 4.17 -15.88 1.91
C ILE A 256 2.87 -15.09 2.05
N GLN A 257 2.94 -13.91 2.67
CA GLN A 257 1.78 -13.07 2.86
C GLN A 257 1.15 -12.63 1.54
N VAL A 258 1.93 -12.13 0.58
CA VAL A 258 1.39 -11.60 -0.68
C VAL A 258 0.66 -12.71 -1.45
N TYR A 259 1.25 -13.90 -1.57
CA TYR A 259 0.58 -15.03 -2.22
C TYR A 259 -0.62 -15.55 -1.42
N PHE A 260 -0.51 -15.60 -0.10
CA PHE A 260 -1.61 -16.03 0.77
C PHE A 260 -2.82 -15.10 0.65
N ASN A 261 -2.63 -13.79 0.80
CA ASN A 261 -3.72 -12.81 0.75
C ASN A 261 -4.34 -12.74 -0.64
N SER A 262 -3.53 -12.68 -1.69
CA SER A 262 -4.05 -12.64 -3.06
C SER A 262 -4.77 -13.93 -3.43
N GLY A 263 -4.21 -15.09 -3.09
CA GLY A 263 -4.82 -16.40 -3.32
C GLY A 263 -6.13 -16.56 -2.56
N LEU A 264 -6.14 -16.23 -1.27
CA LEU A 264 -7.32 -16.30 -0.43
C LEU A 264 -8.42 -15.35 -0.94
N ALA A 265 -8.09 -14.09 -1.21
CA ALA A 265 -9.03 -13.12 -1.78
C ALA A 265 -9.60 -13.62 -3.12
N TYR A 266 -8.76 -14.15 -4.01
CA TYR A 266 -9.20 -14.66 -5.32
C TYR A 266 -10.15 -15.86 -5.18
N VAL A 267 -9.84 -16.80 -4.27
CA VAL A 267 -10.70 -17.95 -4.00
C VAL A 267 -12.01 -17.52 -3.33
N LEU A 268 -11.96 -16.62 -2.34
CA LEU A 268 -13.17 -16.12 -1.67
C LEU A 268 -14.10 -15.40 -2.64
N ASN A 269 -13.57 -14.57 -3.55
CA ASN A 269 -14.36 -13.95 -4.62
C ASN A 269 -15.05 -15.00 -5.49
N ARG A 270 -14.36 -16.10 -5.79
CA ARG A 270 -14.94 -17.21 -6.54
C ARG A 270 -16.07 -17.89 -5.78
N VAL A 271 -15.91 -18.10 -4.48
CA VAL A 271 -16.90 -18.73 -3.59
C VAL A 271 -18.16 -17.87 -3.48
N VAL A 272 -18.02 -16.55 -3.37
CA VAL A 272 -19.17 -15.62 -3.34
C VAL A 272 -19.76 -15.34 -4.72
N GLY A 273 -19.21 -15.93 -5.78
CA GLY A 273 -19.73 -15.86 -7.15
C GLY A 273 -19.46 -14.53 -7.85
N GLU A 274 -18.40 -13.81 -7.50
CA GLU A 274 -18.00 -12.58 -8.18
C GLU A 274 -17.37 -12.85 -9.55
N GLN A 275 -17.52 -11.89 -10.46
CA GLN A 275 -16.93 -11.97 -11.79
C GLN A 275 -15.41 -11.81 -11.75
N HIS A 276 -14.70 -12.38 -12.74
CA HIS A 276 -13.23 -12.34 -12.78
C HIS A 276 -12.66 -10.92 -12.84
N ASN A 277 -13.34 -10.00 -13.54
CA ASN A 277 -12.99 -8.58 -13.61
C ASN A 277 -13.19 -7.82 -12.28
N VAL A 278 -13.88 -8.38 -11.29
CA VAL A 278 -13.95 -7.86 -9.92
C VAL A 278 -12.97 -8.61 -9.02
N ALA A 279 -12.89 -9.93 -9.16
CA ALA A 279 -12.05 -10.80 -8.36
C ALA A 279 -10.55 -10.57 -8.55
N GLY A 280 -10.12 -10.27 -9.79
CA GLY A 280 -8.72 -9.95 -10.08
C GLY A 280 -8.26 -8.69 -9.34
N PRO A 281 -8.92 -7.54 -9.53
CA PRO A 281 -8.62 -6.34 -8.75
C PRO A 281 -8.77 -6.55 -7.24
N SER A 282 -9.82 -7.25 -6.79
CA SER A 282 -10.02 -7.55 -5.36
C SER A 282 -8.83 -8.30 -4.75
N ALA A 283 -8.31 -9.32 -5.45
CA ALA A 283 -7.16 -10.08 -4.99
C ALA A 283 -5.88 -9.25 -4.89
N LEU A 284 -5.65 -8.38 -5.86
CA LEU A 284 -4.47 -7.53 -5.92
C LEU A 284 -4.57 -6.39 -4.89
N ILE A 285 -5.74 -5.77 -4.73
CA ILE A 285 -5.99 -4.77 -3.67
C ILE A 285 -5.83 -5.41 -2.29
N GLY A 286 -6.34 -6.64 -2.13
CA GLY A 286 -6.22 -7.44 -0.91
C GLY A 286 -4.78 -7.69 -0.47
N ALA A 287 -3.87 -7.83 -1.44
CA ALA A 287 -2.46 -8.15 -1.17
C ALA A 287 -1.55 -6.93 -1.10
N SER A 288 -1.89 -5.84 -1.80
CA SER A 288 -0.97 -4.70 -1.98
C SER A 288 -0.90 -3.78 -0.75
N ASN A 289 0.27 -3.20 -0.50
CA ASN A 289 0.54 -2.32 0.63
C ASN A 289 0.80 -0.87 0.20
N PHE A 290 0.51 0.05 1.12
CA PHE A 290 0.83 1.47 0.96
C PHE A 290 2.18 1.76 1.59
N PHE A 291 3.22 1.55 0.79
CA PHE A 291 4.59 1.58 1.29
C PHE A 291 5.06 2.97 1.73
N GLU A 292 4.66 4.04 1.05
CA GLU A 292 5.12 5.40 1.38
C GLU A 292 4.63 5.80 2.77
N LEU A 293 3.36 5.52 3.08
CA LEU A 293 2.79 5.71 4.40
C LEU A 293 3.47 4.79 5.43
N ALA A 294 3.68 3.51 5.09
CA ALA A 294 4.29 2.55 6.01
C ALA A 294 5.74 2.92 6.37
N VAL A 295 6.55 3.29 5.39
CA VAL A 295 7.94 3.72 5.59
C VAL A 295 7.98 5.03 6.37
N ALA A 296 7.13 6.01 6.03
CA ALA A 296 7.06 7.27 6.75
C ALA A 296 6.64 7.07 8.22
N ALA A 297 5.64 6.22 8.48
CA ALA A 297 5.24 5.86 9.83
C ALA A 297 6.37 5.13 10.58
N ALA A 298 7.02 4.14 9.95
CA ALA A 298 8.12 3.40 10.56
C ALA A 298 9.30 4.31 10.93
N ILE A 299 9.68 5.24 10.05
CA ILE A 299 10.74 6.22 10.33
C ILE A 299 10.32 7.17 11.46
N SER A 300 9.09 7.69 11.47
CA SER A 300 8.65 8.58 12.55
C SER A 300 8.60 7.88 13.91
N LEU A 301 8.20 6.60 13.95
CA LEU A 301 8.05 5.82 15.18
C LEU A 301 9.41 5.29 15.70
N PHE A 302 10.26 4.77 14.82
CA PHE A 302 11.45 3.99 15.18
C PHE A 302 12.78 4.60 14.67
N GLY A 303 12.73 5.58 13.76
CA GLY A 303 13.90 6.23 13.18
C GLY A 303 14.43 5.55 11.90
N PHE A 304 15.34 6.24 11.21
CA PHE A 304 15.90 5.80 9.93
C PHE A 304 16.70 4.49 10.03
N HIS A 305 17.52 4.31 11.06
CA HIS A 305 18.37 3.13 11.20
C HIS A 305 17.66 1.90 11.82
N SER A 306 16.33 1.96 11.96
CA SER A 306 15.55 0.91 12.59
C SER A 306 15.24 -0.24 11.65
N GLY A 307 15.11 -1.44 12.23
CA GLY A 307 14.63 -2.61 11.51
C GLY A 307 13.23 -2.43 10.94
N ALA A 308 12.40 -1.60 11.57
CA ALA A 308 11.08 -1.24 11.08
C ALA A 308 11.14 -0.51 9.73
N ALA A 309 12.02 0.49 9.63
CA ALA A 309 12.24 1.24 8.39
C ALA A 309 12.82 0.32 7.30
N LEU A 310 13.78 -0.55 7.63
CA LEU A 310 14.31 -1.52 6.68
C LEU A 310 13.22 -2.50 6.19
N ALA A 311 12.43 -3.07 7.08
CA ALA A 311 11.38 -4.05 6.74
C ALA A 311 10.33 -3.46 5.78
N THR A 312 9.94 -2.20 5.99
CA THR A 312 8.99 -1.52 5.10
C THR A 312 9.57 -1.25 3.71
N VAL A 313 10.86 -0.91 3.60
CA VAL A 313 11.55 -0.75 2.31
C VAL A 313 11.78 -2.08 1.60
N VAL A 314 12.11 -3.16 2.33
CA VAL A 314 12.17 -4.52 1.78
C VAL A 314 10.81 -4.95 1.23
N GLY A 315 9.72 -4.55 1.89
CA GLY A 315 8.36 -4.64 1.37
C GLY A 315 8.24 -4.17 -0.07
N VAL A 316 8.72 -2.95 -0.36
CA VAL A 316 8.68 -2.36 -1.71
C VAL A 316 9.50 -3.17 -2.72
N LEU A 317 10.70 -3.58 -2.32
CA LEU A 317 11.62 -4.32 -3.18
C LEU A 317 11.00 -5.66 -3.63
N ILE A 318 10.28 -6.32 -2.75
CA ILE A 318 9.68 -7.64 -2.97
C ILE A 318 8.28 -7.54 -3.58
N GLU A 319 7.47 -6.58 -3.17
CA GLU A 319 6.06 -6.51 -3.53
C GLU A 319 5.86 -6.35 -5.04
N VAL A 320 6.56 -5.42 -5.69
CA VAL A 320 6.36 -5.13 -7.13
C VAL A 320 6.55 -6.36 -8.03
N PRO A 321 7.68 -7.10 -7.98
CA PRO A 321 7.86 -8.28 -8.83
C PRO A 321 6.85 -9.39 -8.50
N VAL A 322 6.53 -9.58 -7.21
CA VAL A 322 5.60 -10.60 -6.77
C VAL A 322 4.18 -10.28 -7.23
N MET A 323 3.74 -9.03 -7.12
CA MET A 323 2.43 -8.58 -7.57
C MET A 323 2.27 -8.77 -9.08
N LEU A 324 3.31 -8.51 -9.89
CA LEU A 324 3.28 -8.81 -11.32
C LEU A 324 3.13 -10.31 -11.60
N SER A 325 3.78 -11.17 -10.80
CA SER A 325 3.59 -12.62 -10.90
C SER A 325 2.15 -13.02 -10.55
N VAL A 326 1.53 -12.39 -9.53
CA VAL A 326 0.13 -12.62 -9.15
C VAL A 326 -0.81 -12.17 -10.27
N VAL A 327 -0.58 -11.00 -10.88
CA VAL A 327 -1.31 -10.55 -12.08
C VAL A 327 -1.26 -11.62 -13.18
N TRP A 328 -0.06 -12.16 -13.45
CA TRP A 328 0.12 -13.21 -14.45
C TRP A 328 -0.67 -14.47 -14.10
N ILE A 329 -0.65 -14.91 -12.83
CA ILE A 329 -1.42 -16.06 -12.34
C ILE A 329 -2.92 -15.82 -12.54
N VAL A 330 -3.44 -14.69 -12.05
CA VAL A 330 -4.87 -14.32 -12.12
C VAL A 330 -5.38 -14.26 -13.55
N ASN A 331 -4.58 -13.70 -14.47
CA ASN A 331 -4.93 -13.63 -15.89
C ASN A 331 -4.95 -15.01 -16.55
N ARG A 332 -3.98 -15.87 -16.23
CA ARG A 332 -3.88 -17.24 -16.80
C ARG A 332 -4.92 -18.20 -16.21
N SER A 333 -5.36 -17.98 -14.98
CA SER A 333 -6.38 -18.79 -14.31
C SER A 333 -7.82 -18.40 -14.67
N LYS A 334 -8.05 -17.39 -15.53
CA LYS A 334 -9.39 -16.91 -15.89
C LYS A 334 -10.34 -18.03 -16.30
N GLY A 335 -9.90 -18.92 -17.19
CA GLY A 335 -10.72 -20.05 -17.64
C GLY A 335 -11.09 -21.01 -16.51
N TRP A 336 -10.20 -21.24 -15.54
CA TRP A 336 -10.52 -22.02 -14.34
C TRP A 336 -11.53 -21.30 -13.46
N TYR A 337 -11.33 -20.00 -13.25
CA TYR A 337 -12.18 -19.18 -12.41
C TYR A 337 -13.64 -19.19 -12.90
N GLU A 338 -13.85 -18.89 -14.19
CA GLU A 338 -15.16 -18.77 -14.82
C GLU A 338 -15.92 -20.10 -14.90
N ARG A 339 -15.22 -21.25 -14.94
CA ARG A 339 -15.88 -22.58 -14.87
C ARG A 339 -16.64 -22.81 -13.57
N GLY A 340 -16.25 -22.14 -12.48
CA GLY A 340 -16.94 -22.25 -11.18
C GLY A 340 -18.23 -21.44 -11.09
N GLY A 341 -18.41 -20.43 -11.96
CA GLY A 341 -19.51 -19.46 -11.88
C GLY A 341 -20.82 -19.88 -12.57
N ARG A 342 -20.88 -21.07 -13.21
CA ARG A 342 -22.07 -21.54 -13.96
C ARG A 342 -23.30 -21.90 -13.10
N ARG A 343 -23.42 -21.44 -11.85
CA ARG A 343 -24.54 -21.80 -10.94
C ARG A 343 -25.51 -20.68 -10.54
N THR A 344 -25.37 -19.46 -11.02
CA THR A 344 -26.42 -18.44 -10.86
C THR A 344 -27.10 -18.19 -12.19
N ALA A 345 -28.27 -18.81 -12.37
CA ALA A 345 -29.19 -18.56 -13.48
C ALA A 345 -29.56 -17.06 -13.55
N PRO A 346 -29.92 -16.53 -14.73
CA PRO A 346 -30.41 -15.17 -14.85
C PRO A 346 -31.71 -15.06 -14.06
N VAL A 347 -31.81 -14.03 -13.22
CA VAL A 347 -33.10 -13.60 -12.68
C VAL A 347 -33.91 -13.12 -13.89
N GLU A 348 -34.88 -13.93 -14.31
CA GLU A 348 -35.89 -13.52 -15.28
C GLU A 348 -36.53 -12.23 -14.76
N ALA A 349 -36.35 -11.15 -15.52
CA ALA A 349 -37.12 -9.94 -15.35
C ALA A 349 -38.59 -10.31 -15.57
N LYS A 350 -39.37 -10.37 -14.48
CA LYS A 350 -40.82 -10.41 -14.57
C LYS A 350 -41.28 -9.16 -15.32
N ARG A 351 -41.95 -9.42 -16.45
CA ARG A 351 -42.65 -8.45 -17.29
C ARG A 351 -43.67 -7.63 -16.52
#